data_AF-A0A3A6QLW8-F1
#
_entry.id   AF-A0A3A6QLW8-F1
#
_cell.length_a   1.000
_cell.length_b   1.000
_cell.length_c   1.000
_cell.angle_alpha   90.00
_cell.angle_beta   90.00
_cell.angle_gamma   90.00
#
_symmetry.space_group_name_H-M   'P 1'
#
loop_
_entity.id
_entity.type
_entity.pdbx_description
1 polymer ?
#
loop_
_entity_poly.entity_id
_entity_poly.type
_entity_poly.pdbx_seq_one_letter_code
_entity_poly.pdbx_strand_id
1 'polypeptide(L)' 'MSSVTDLELVSTVVMGIIMAGVLVASGYLTVSSSITFVSMVLIGFIAMRAIRGRKWSWR' A
#
# COMPACT_ATOMS: atom_id res chain seq x y z
N MET A 1 -19.47 -4.52 9.52
CA MET A 1 -18.05 -4.51 9.09
C MET A 1 -18.09 -4.30 7.59
N SER A 2 -17.72 -3.11 7.10
CA SER A 2 -17.52 -2.95 5.66
C SER A 2 -16.38 -3.88 5.26
N SER A 3 -16.69 -4.95 4.52
CA SER A 3 -15.65 -5.81 3.97
C SER A 3 -14.81 -4.96 3.04
N VAL A 4 -13.51 -4.85 3.33
CA VAL A 4 -12.54 -4.28 2.39
C VAL A 4 -12.69 -5.08 1.11
N THR A 5 -13.28 -4.47 0.08
CA THR A 5 -13.57 -5.17 -1.18
C THR A 5 -12.29 -5.31 -1.98
N ASP A 6 -12.21 -6.32 -2.85
CA ASP A 6 -11.04 -6.51 -3.73
C ASP A 6 -10.75 -5.25 -4.57
N LEU A 7 -11.78 -4.44 -4.84
CA LEU A 7 -11.67 -3.12 -5.45
C LEU A 7 -10.82 -2.14 -4.64
N GLU A 8 -11.00 -2.06 -3.32
CA GLU A 8 -10.18 -1.20 -2.46
C GLU A 8 -8.71 -1.66 -2.47
N LEU A 9 -8.48 -2.96 -2.57
CA LEU A 9 -7.14 -3.53 -2.66
C LEU A 9 -6.46 -3.14 -3.96
N VAL A 10 -7.15 -3.35 -5.08
CA VAL A 10 -6.65 -2.98 -6.41
C VAL A 10 -6.42 -1.47 -6.49
N SER A 11 -7.34 -0.64 -5.99
CA SER A 11 -7.19 0.82 -6.04
C SER A 11 -6.00 1.30 -5.22
N THR A 12 -5.74 0.70 -4.06
CA THR A 12 -4.61 1.10 -3.20
C THR A 12 -3.27 0.75 -3.84
N VAL A 13 -3.17 -0.44 -4.45
CA VAL A 13 -1.96 -0.86 -5.17
C VAL A 13 -1.71 0.02 -6.39
N VAL A 14 -2.76 0.30 -7.18
CA VAL A 14 -2.67 1.19 -8.35
C VAL A 14 -2.19 2.58 -7.93
N MET A 15 -2.72 3.13 -6.83
CA MET A 15 -2.29 4.44 -6.33
C MET A 15 -0.82 4.45 -5.89
N GLY A 16 -0.37 3.36 -5.24
CA GLY A 16 1.04 3.19 -4.88
C GLY A 16 1.97 3.17 -6.10
N ILE A 17 1.56 2.50 -7.18
CA ILE A 17 2.32 2.45 -8.43
C ILE A 17 2.34 3.83 -9.13
N ILE A 18 1.20 4.52 -9.18
CA ILE A 18 1.11 5.86 -9.77
C ILE A 18 2.05 6.82 -9.02
N MET A 19 2.00 6.82 -7.68
CA MET A 19 2.87 7.68 -6.87
C MET A 19 4.36 7.35 -7.05
N ALA A 20 4.71 6.07 -7.14
CA ALA A 20 6.08 5.66 -7.44
C ALA A 20 6.53 6.18 -8.81
N GLY A 21 5.68 6.07 -9.84
CA GLY A 21 5.96 6.58 -11.17
C GLY A 21 6.14 8.10 -11.20
N VAL A 22 5.28 8.85 -10.50
CA VAL A 22 5.40 10.32 -10.38
C VAL A 22 6.70 10.71 -9.69
N LEU A 23 7.07 10.04 -8.60
CA LEU A 23 8.30 10.30 -7.86
C LEU A 23 9.56 9.97 -8.67
N VAL A 24 9.51 8.95 -9.52
CA VAL A 24 10.59 8.63 -10.46
C VAL A 24 10.67 9.68 -11.58
N ALA A 25 9.54 10.06 -12.17
CA ALA A 25 9.49 11.05 -13.25
C ALA A 25 9.95 12.45 -12.82
N SER A 26 9.74 12.79 -11.56
CA SER A 26 10.20 14.05 -10.94
C SER A 26 11.66 14.00 -10.45
N GLY A 27 12.33 12.84 -10.58
CA GLY A 27 13.73 12.68 -10.18
C GLY A 27 13.97 12.54 -8.67
N TYR A 28 12.92 12.45 -7.86
CA TYR A 28 13.06 12.19 -6.41
C TYR A 28 13.43 10.74 -6.10
N LEU A 29 13.08 9.79 -6.98
CA LEU A 29 13.42 8.37 -6.83
C LEU A 29 14.13 7.84 -8.08
N THR A 30 15.07 6.92 -7.88
CA THR A 30 15.62 6.10 -8.97
C THR A 30 14.69 4.93 -9.25
N VAL A 31 14.77 4.34 -10.44
CA VAL A 31 13.97 3.16 -10.80
C VAL A 31 14.19 2.02 -9.78
N SER A 32 15.43 1.82 -9.31
CA SER A 32 15.73 0.81 -8.31
C SER A 32 15.10 1.12 -6.94
N SER A 33 15.13 2.38 -6.48
CA SER A 33 14.52 2.74 -5.20
C SER A 33 12.99 2.79 -5.24
N SER A 34 12.40 2.93 -6.44
CA SER A 34 10.94 2.85 -6.63
C SER A 34 10.37 1.47 -6.25
N ILE A 35 11.14 0.39 -6.46
CA ILE A 35 10.75 -0.98 -6.08
C ILE A 35 10.62 -1.08 -4.56
N THR A 36 11.59 -0.53 -3.83
CA THR A 36 11.58 -0.50 -2.36
C THR A 36 10.40 0.32 -1.85
N PHE A 37 10.12 1.47 -2.47
CA PHE A 37 8.98 2.31 -2.12
C PHE A 37 7.65 1.57 -2.30
N VAL A 38 7.42 0.94 -3.45
CA VAL A 38 6.19 0.14 -3.70
C VAL A 38 6.09 -1.02 -2.71
N SER A 39 7.20 -1.67 -2.38
CA SER A 39 7.24 -2.74 -1.38
C SER A 39 6.82 -2.27 0.01
N MET A 40 7.26 -1.08 0.44
CA MET A 40 6.84 -0.47 1.71
C MET A 40 5.34 -0.17 1.73
N VAL A 41 4.78 0.34 0.63
CA VAL A 41 3.34 0.60 0.50
C VAL A 41 2.54 -0.70 0.65
N LEU A 42 2.97 -1.78 0.00
CA LEU A 42 2.34 -3.10 0.11
C LEU A 42 2.40 -3.66 1.53
N ILE A 43 3.55 -3.57 2.19
CA ILE A 43 3.73 -4.03 3.58
C ILE A 43 2.80 -3.24 4.53
N GLY A 44 2.76 -1.91 4.39
CA GLY A 44 1.88 -1.05 5.20
C GLY A 44 0.39 -1.39 5.00
N PHE A 45 0.00 -1.67 3.76
CA PHE A 45 -1.36 -2.10 3.44
C PHE A 45 -1.72 -3.45 4.07
N ILE A 46 -0.83 -4.45 3.96
CA ILE A 46 -1.02 -5.77 4.58
C ILE A 46 -1.10 -5.64 6.10
N ALA A 47 -0.24 -4.82 6.70
CA ALA A 47 -0.26 -4.56 8.14
C ALA A 47 -1.58 -3.91 8.58
N MET A 48 -2.06 -2.89 7.86
CA MET A 48 -3.36 -2.27 8.11
C MET A 48 -4.52 -3.26 7.99
N ARG A 49 -4.48 -4.16 7.00
CA ARG A 49 -5.46 -5.24 6.83
C ARG A 49 -5.42 -6.22 8.00
N ALA A 50 -4.24 -6.63 8.44
CA ALA A 50 -4.07 -7.52 9.58
C ALA A 50 -4.55 -6.87 10.91
N ILE A 51 -4.33 -5.57 11.10
CA ILE A 51 -4.78 -4.83 12.28
C ILE A 51 -6.30 -4.66 12.27
N ARG A 52 -6.88 -4.17 11.16
CA ARG A 52 -8.34 -3.97 11.05
C ARG A 52 -9.12 -5.27 11.02
N GLY A 53 -8.52 -6.35 10.51
CA GLY A 53 -9.10 -7.70 10.49
C GLY A 53 -9.09 -8.40 11.85
N ARG A 54 -8.17 -8.02 12.76
CA ARG A 54 -8.17 -8.52 14.14
C ARG A 54 -9.05 -7.62 14.99
N LYS A 55 -10.18 -8.14 15.47
CA LYS A 55 -10.84 -7.57 16.66
C LYS A 55 -9.83 -7.67 17.79
N TRP A 56 -9.21 -6.55 18.17
CA TRP A 56 -8.35 -6.50 19.33
C TRP A 56 -9.25 -6.65 20.58
N SER A 57 -9.58 -7.90 20.92
CA SER A 57 -10.27 -8.23 22.15
C SER A 57 -9.21 -8.28 23.24
N TRP A 58 -9.06 -7.18 23.98
CA TRP A 58 -8.38 -7.14 25.28
C TRP A 58 -9.30 -7.69 26.40
N ARG A 59 -10.01 -8.79 26.13
CA ARG A 59 -10.70 -9.58 27.15
C ARG A 59 -10.05 -10.94 27.22
#